data_AF-G7JHW2-F1
#
_entry.id   AF-G7JHW2-F1
#
_cell.length_a   1.000
_cell.length_b   1.000
_cell.length_c   1.000
_cell.angle_alpha   90.00
_cell.angle_beta   90.00
_cell.angle_gamma   90.00
#
_symmetry.space_group_name_H-M   'P 1'
#
loop_
_entity.id
_entity.type
_entity.pdbx_description
1 polymer ?
#
loop_
_entity_poly.entity_id
_entity_poly.type
_entity_poly.pdbx_seq_one_letter_code
_entity_poly.pdbx_strand_id
1 'polypeptide(L)'
;MLEEMKESRMKVLANPNCSVSVSVATCNQHDIFQYREETVARTGLTTAILRIFLENQPEVLSSNVFVNDGKLTMSVTALVKNEKGASVEKIKSEIISL
;
A
#
# COMPACT_ATOMS: atom_id res chain seq x y z
N MET A 1 -3.61 9.13 28.04
CA MET A 1 -2.44 8.78 27.19
C MET A 1 -2.97 8.38 25.81
N LEU A 2 -3.57 9.35 25.12
CA LEU A 2 -4.32 9.18 23.86
C LEU A 2 -4.10 10.44 23.00
N GLU A 3 -2.85 10.85 22.79
CA GLU A 3 -2.54 12.20 22.25
C GLU A 3 -1.48 12.20 21.15
N GLU A 4 -1.16 11.06 20.51
CA GLU A 4 -0.25 11.09 19.34
C GLU A 4 -0.71 10.16 18.22
N MET A 5 -1.95 10.31 17.72
CA MET A 5 -2.27 9.91 16.35
C MET A 5 -1.99 11.10 15.42
N LYS A 6 -0.74 11.21 14.97
CA LYS A 6 -0.36 12.20 13.96
C LYS A 6 -1.12 11.93 12.65
N GLU A 7 -1.54 13.03 12.04
CA GLU A 7 -2.44 13.18 10.89
C GLU A 7 -2.17 12.19 9.73
N SER A 8 -3.18 11.38 9.39
CA SER A 8 -3.18 10.49 8.22
C SER A 8 -3.35 11.31 6.94
N ARG A 9 -2.30 11.40 6.12
CA ARG A 9 -2.35 12.06 4.81
C ARG A 9 -2.76 11.07 3.71
N MET A 10 -4.06 11.01 3.43
CA MET A 10 -4.58 10.25 2.30
C MET A 10 -4.28 11.00 0.99
N LYS A 11 -3.35 10.49 0.17
CA LYS A 11 -3.09 11.01 -1.18
C LYS A 11 -3.72 10.07 -2.21
N VAL A 12 -4.80 10.53 -2.84
CA VAL A 12 -5.45 9.85 -3.98
C VAL A 12 -4.72 10.25 -5.26
N LEU A 13 -4.16 9.28 -5.97
CA LEU A 13 -3.71 9.45 -7.36
C LEU A 13 -4.78 8.81 -8.24
N ALA A 14 -5.50 9.64 -9.00
CA ALA A 14 -6.63 9.20 -9.82
C ALA A 14 -6.24 9.22 -11.31
N ASN A 15 -6.22 8.04 -11.92
CA ASN A 15 -6.35 7.83 -13.36
C ASN A 15 -7.77 7.28 -13.60
N PRO A 16 -8.49 7.66 -14.67
CA PRO A 16 -9.83 7.12 -14.96
C PRO A 16 -9.92 5.58 -14.96
N ASN A 17 -8.81 4.86 -15.12
CA ASN A 17 -8.76 3.39 -15.10
C ASN A 17 -8.04 2.79 -13.88
N CYS A 18 -7.50 3.61 -12.96
CA CYS A 18 -6.79 3.16 -11.78
C CYS A 18 -6.92 4.18 -10.65
N SER A 19 -7.46 3.77 -9.51
CA SER A 19 -7.48 4.59 -8.30
C SER A 19 -6.58 3.98 -7.25
N VAL A 20 -5.60 4.75 -6.78
CA VAL A 20 -4.71 4.35 -5.70
C VAL A 20 -4.94 5.28 -4.51
N SER A 21 -5.28 4.69 -3.37
CA SER A 21 -5.35 5.36 -2.08
C SER A 21 -4.29 4.79 -1.15
N VAL A 22 -3.51 5.69 -0.56
CA VAL A 22 -2.51 5.35 0.45
C VAL A 22 -2.78 6.16 1.70
N SER A 23 -2.84 5.48 2.85
CA SER A 23 -2.89 6.09 4.17
C SER A 23 -1.71 5.62 4.99
N VAL A 24 -1.15 6.53 5.78
CA VAL A 24 -0.02 6.25 6.67
C VAL A 24 -0.39 6.74 8.06
N ALA A 25 -0.26 5.87 9.05
CA ALA A 25 -0.36 6.24 10.44
C ALA A 25 0.97 5.92 11.12
N THR A 26 1.64 6.93 11.65
CA THR A 26 2.89 6.77 12.39
C THR A 26 2.57 6.44 13.85
N CYS A 27 3.09 5.32 14.35
CA CYS A 27 3.00 4.92 15.75
C CYS A 27 4.40 4.62 16.29
N ASN A 28 4.93 5.52 17.12
CA ASN A 28 6.30 5.43 17.66
C ASN A 28 7.35 5.27 16.53
N GLN A 29 8.08 4.15 16.51
CA GLN A 29 9.13 3.82 15.54
C GLN A 29 8.63 3.07 14.29
N HIS A 30 7.32 2.89 14.14
CA HIS A 30 6.74 2.12 13.03
C HIS A 30 5.69 2.94 12.28
N ASP A 31 5.65 2.81 10.96
CA ASP A 31 4.61 3.37 10.12
C ASP A 31 3.63 2.26 9.70
N ILE A 32 2.36 2.42 10.00
CA ILE A 32 1.30 1.58 9.47
C ILE A 32 0.94 2.11 8.08
N PHE A 33 1.26 1.31 7.07
CA PHE A 33 0.99 1.58 5.66
C PHE A 33 -0.26 0.84 5.23
N GLN A 34 -1.28 1.60 4.81
CA GLN A 34 -2.48 1.08 4.18
C GLN A 34 -2.47 1.48 2.72
N TYR A 35 -2.42 0.46 1.86
CA TYR A 35 -2.50 0.59 0.42
C TYR A 35 -3.83 0.02 -0.06
N ARG A 36 -4.48 0.72 -0.98
CA ARG A 36 -5.62 0.19 -1.73
C ARG A 36 -5.53 0.66 -3.18
N GLU A 37 -5.74 -0.28 -4.09
CA GLU A 37 -5.85 -0.04 -5.52
C GLU A 37 -7.13 -0.66 -6.06
N GLU A 38 -7.77 0.07 -6.97
CA GLU A 38 -8.79 -0.45 -7.88
C GLU A 38 -8.33 -0.20 -9.32
N THR A 39 -8.25 -1.26 -10.13
CA THR A 39 -7.74 -1.21 -11.51
C THR A 39 -8.32 -2.34 -12.35
N VAL A 40 -8.06 -2.36 -13.64
CA VAL A 40 -8.42 -3.49 -14.52
C VAL A 40 -7.58 -4.71 -14.13
N ALA A 41 -8.22 -5.88 -13.98
CA ALA A 41 -7.53 -7.11 -13.67
C ALA A 41 -6.57 -7.49 -14.81
N ARG A 42 -5.30 -7.73 -14.46
CA ARG A 42 -4.24 -8.13 -15.39
C ARG A 42 -3.47 -9.30 -14.82
N THR A 43 -3.10 -10.25 -15.67
CA THR A 43 -2.30 -11.41 -15.28
C THR A 43 -1.01 -10.96 -14.60
N GLY A 44 -0.75 -11.49 -13.40
CA GLY A 44 0.50 -11.23 -12.66
C GLY A 44 0.53 -9.94 -11.84
N LEU A 45 -0.46 -9.05 -11.94
CA LEU A 45 -0.44 -7.76 -11.23
C LEU A 45 -0.38 -7.92 -9.70
N THR A 46 -1.25 -8.76 -9.11
CA THR A 46 -1.22 -9.05 -7.67
C THR A 46 0.13 -9.61 -7.23
N THR A 47 0.73 -10.49 -8.03
CA THR A 47 2.05 -11.07 -7.75
C THR A 47 3.15 -10.00 -7.81
N ALA A 48 3.09 -9.08 -8.77
CA ALA A 48 4.03 -7.96 -8.87
C ALA A 48 3.94 -7.03 -7.66
N ILE A 49 2.72 -6.67 -7.24
CA ILE A 49 2.51 -5.86 -6.04
C ILE A 49 3.06 -6.57 -4.80
N LEU A 50 2.69 -7.83 -4.56
CA LEU A 50 3.18 -8.58 -3.39
C LEU A 50 4.71 -8.76 -3.40
N ARG A 51 5.32 -8.85 -4.58
CA ARG A 51 6.79 -8.88 -4.70
C ARG A 51 7.43 -7.58 -4.23
N ILE A 52 6.86 -6.41 -4.54
CA ILE A 52 7.35 -5.12 -4.03
C ILE A 52 7.32 -5.08 -2.51
N PHE A 53 6.25 -5.61 -1.88
CA PHE A 53 6.20 -5.75 -0.42
C PHE A 53 7.23 -6.77 0.10
N LEU A 54 7.55 -7.83 -0.63
CA LEU A 54 8.60 -8.76 -0.22
C LEU A 54 9.99 -8.10 -0.27
N GLU A 55 10.28 -7.35 -1.33
CA GLU A 55 11.59 -6.73 -1.58
C GLU A 55 11.89 -5.59 -0.60
N ASN A 56 10.86 -4.81 -0.23
CA ASN A 56 10.99 -3.75 0.76
C ASN A 56 10.88 -4.25 2.22
N GLN A 57 10.56 -5.53 2.41
CA GLN A 57 10.45 -6.20 3.72
C GLN A 57 9.56 -5.53 4.79
N PRO A 58 8.47 -4.80 4.49
CA PRO A 58 7.47 -4.51 5.52
C PRO A 58 6.81 -5.80 6.04
N GLU A 59 6.36 -5.77 7.30
CA GLU A 59 5.57 -6.83 7.89
C GLU A 59 4.11 -6.69 7.42
N VAL A 60 3.67 -7.53 6.49
CA VAL A 60 2.29 -7.52 5.97
C VAL A 60 1.35 -8.12 7.01
N LEU A 61 0.43 -7.30 7.53
CA LEU A 61 -0.57 -7.68 8.53
C LEU A 61 -1.86 -8.24 7.90
N SER A 62 -2.23 -7.71 6.73
CA SER A 62 -3.39 -8.18 5.96
C SER A 62 -3.21 -7.89 4.48
N SER A 63 -3.70 -8.79 3.64
CA SER A 63 -3.91 -8.55 2.22
C SER A 63 -5.27 -9.09 1.81
N ASN A 64 -6.08 -8.22 1.21
CA ASN A 64 -7.39 -8.58 0.67
C ASN A 64 -7.36 -8.32 -0.83
N VAL A 65 -7.74 -9.33 -1.60
CA VAL A 65 -7.78 -9.27 -3.06
C VAL A 65 -9.13 -9.80 -3.50
N PHE A 66 -9.84 -9.03 -4.31
CA PHE A 66 -11.05 -9.50 -4.97
C PHE A 66 -11.10 -8.99 -6.41
N VAL A 67 -11.74 -9.78 -7.26
CA VAL A 67 -12.02 -9.41 -8.65
C VAL A 67 -13.51 -9.39 -8.85
N ASN A 68 -14.04 -8.28 -9.35
CA ASN A 68 -15.45 -8.13 -9.68
C ASN A 68 -15.57 -7.43 -11.04
N ASP A 69 -16.31 -8.03 -11.97
CA ASP A 69 -16.56 -7.47 -13.31
C ASP A 69 -15.28 -7.01 -14.04
N GLY A 70 -14.25 -7.86 -14.06
CA GLY A 70 -12.96 -7.55 -14.69
C GLY A 70 -12.13 -6.48 -13.98
N LYS A 71 -12.59 -5.93 -12.85
CA LYS A 71 -11.83 -5.02 -12.00
C LYS A 71 -11.20 -5.76 -10.83
N LEU A 72 -9.91 -5.55 -10.63
CA LEU A 72 -9.17 -5.95 -9.46
C LEU A 72 -9.32 -4.86 -8.40
N THR A 73 -9.66 -5.26 -7.17
CA THR A 73 -9.45 -4.44 -5.99
C THR A 73 -8.50 -5.18 -5.05
N MET A 74 -7.43 -4.50 -4.67
CA MET A 74 -6.43 -5.01 -3.74
C MET A 74 -6.26 -4.01 -2.61
N SER A 75 -6.24 -4.50 -1.37
CA SER A 75 -5.82 -3.72 -0.22
C SER A 75 -4.76 -4.47 0.58
N VAL A 76 -3.74 -3.75 1.03
CA VAL A 76 -2.67 -4.30 1.86
C VAL A 76 -2.50 -3.38 3.07
N THR A 77 -2.46 -3.99 4.25
CA THR A 77 -2.04 -3.32 5.49
C THR A 77 -0.71 -3.90 5.90
N ALA A 78 0.29 -3.06 6.11
CA ALA A 78 1.63 -3.48 6.49
C ALA A 78 2.25 -2.54 7.52
N LEU A 79 3.13 -3.08 8.35
CA LEU A 79 3.97 -2.34 9.29
C LEU A 79 5.33 -2.11 8.63
N VAL A 80 5.66 -0.85 8.39
CA VAL A 80 6.93 -0.42 7.81
C VAL A 80 7.83 0.02 8.96
N LYS A 81 8.96 -0.67 9.12
CA LYS A 81 10.05 -0.25 9.99
C LYS A 81 10.94 0.67 9.17
N ASN A 82 11.21 1.88 9.65
CA ASN A 82 12.13 2.84 9.01
C ASN A 82 13.61 2.42 9.14
N GLU A 83 13.87 1.12 8.94
CA GLU A 83 15.17 0.49 8.98
C GLU A 83 15.53 0.05 7.56
N LYS A 84 16.82 0.10 7.20
CA LYS A 84 17.34 -0.42 5.92
C LYS A 84 16.75 0.20 4.64
N GLY A 85 16.28 1.45 4.70
CA GLY A 85 15.83 2.19 3.51
C GLY A 85 14.47 1.77 2.97
N ALA A 86 13.71 0.97 3.71
CA ALA A 86 12.29 0.77 3.47
C ALA A 86 11.55 2.03 3.94
N SER A 87 10.89 2.73 3.02
CA SER A 87 9.97 3.82 3.35
C SER A 87 8.66 3.62 2.61
N VAL A 88 7.59 4.18 3.17
CA VAL A 88 6.28 4.17 2.51
C VAL A 88 6.36 4.79 1.12
N GLU A 89 7.12 5.86 0.96
CA GLU A 89 7.30 6.55 -0.31
C GLU A 89 7.96 5.67 -1.37
N LYS A 90 8.95 4.85 -0.98
CA LYS A 90 9.61 3.91 -1.88
C LYS A 90 8.64 2.83 -2.36
N ILE A 91 7.95 2.17 -1.43
CA ILE A 91 6.93 1.15 -1.76
C ILE A 91 5.86 1.75 -2.68
N LYS A 92 5.38 2.95 -2.34
CA LYS A 92 4.38 3.66 -3.15
C LYS A 92 4.88 3.96 -4.56
N SER A 93 6.12 4.45 -4.69
CA SER A 93 6.71 4.78 -5.99
C SER A 93 6.87 3.55 -6.87
N GLU A 94 7.32 2.43 -6.31
CA GLU A 94 7.48 1.17 -7.04
C GLU A 94 6.13 0.63 -7.52
N ILE A 95 5.09 0.70 -6.68
CA ILE A 95 3.74 0.26 -7.07
C ILE A 95 3.15 1.13 -8.19
N ILE A 96 3.33 2.46 -8.12
CA ILE A 96 2.85 3.38 -9.18
C ILE A 96 3.55 3.13 -10.52
N SER A 97 4.75 2.54 -10.50
CA SER A 97 5.54 2.25 -11.70
C SER A 97 5.16 0.94 -12.42
N LEU A 98 4.22 0.15 -11.86
CA LEU A 98 3.65 -1.04 -12.49
C LEU A 98 2.62 -0.69 -13.58
#